data_AF-A0A942FVK6-F1
#
_entry.id   AF-A0A942FVK6-F1
#
_cell.length_a   1.000
_cell.length_b   1.000
_cell.length_c   1.000
_cell.angle_alpha   90.00
_cell.angle_beta   90.00
_cell.angle_gamma   90.00
#
_symmetry.space_group_name_H-M   'P 1'
#
loop_
_entity.id
_entity.type
_entity.pdbx_description
1 polymer ?
#
loop_
_entity_poly.entity_id
_entity_poly.type
_entity_poly.pdbx_seq_one_letter_code
_entity_poly.pdbx_strand_id
1 'polypeptide(L)' 'MKICVIGGGSTYTPELVEGFIQNFERLPLKQLTLMD' A
#
# COMPACT_ATOMS: atom_id res chain seq x y z
N MET A 1 7.02 -7.20 5.94
CA MET A 1 6.31 -7.76 4.77
C MET A 1 6.62 -6.94 3.53
N LYS A 2 6.54 -7.52 2.32
CA LYS A 2 6.62 -6.79 1.04
C LYS A 2 5.32 -6.97 0.27
N ILE A 3 4.71 -5.88 -0.22
CA ILE A 3 3.46 -5.91 -1.00
C ILE A 3 3.68 -5.15 -2.31
N CYS A 4 3.15 -5.70 -3.40
CA CYS A 4 3.10 -5.04 -4.71
C CYS A 4 1.64 -4.83 -5.10
N VAL A 5 1.29 -3.60 -5.50
CA VAL A 5 -0.02 -3.26 -6.08
C VAL A 5 0.20 -3.05 -7.58
N ILE A 6 -0.55 -3.78 -8.40
CA ILE A 6 -0.60 -3.58 -9.87
C ILE A 6 -1.82 -2.71 -10.17
N GLY A 7 -1.67 -1.68 -11.01
CA GLY A 7 -2.67 -0.63 -11.19
C GLY A 7 -2.49 0.53 -10.21
N GLY A 8 -1.24 0.85 -9.87
CA GLY A 8 -0.88 1.92 -8.92
C GLY A 8 -1.25 3.33 -9.39
N GLY A 9 -1.60 3.51 -10.66
CA GLY A 9 -2.15 4.75 -11.21
C GLY A 9 -3.63 4.98 -10.89
N SER A 10 -4.28 4.07 -10.15
CA SER A 10 -5.67 4.20 -9.73
C SER A 10 -5.87 5.42 -8.83
N THR A 11 -6.97 6.14 -9.04
CA THR A 11 -7.42 7.22 -8.14
C THR A 11 -7.64 6.76 -6.70
N TYR A 12 -7.81 5.44 -6.47
CA TYR A 12 -8.00 4.83 -5.15
C TYR A 12 -6.70 4.45 -4.41
N THR A 13 -5.55 4.62 -5.05
CA THR A 13 -4.26 4.30 -4.43
C THR A 13 -3.95 5.11 -3.17
N PRO A 14 -4.30 6.41 -3.06
CA PRO A 14 -4.11 7.17 -1.82
C PRO A 14 -4.80 6.56 -0.60
N GLU A 15 -6.07 6.17 -0.72
CA GLU A 15 -6.86 5.58 0.38
C GLU A 15 -6.30 4.21 0.78
N LEU A 16 -5.81 3.43 -0.19
CA LEU A 16 -5.14 2.17 0.08
C LEU A 16 -3.85 2.36 0.88
N VAL A 17 -3.02 3.35 0.50
CA VAL A 17 -1.78 3.69 1.21
C VAL A 17 -2.09 4.17 2.63
N GLU A 18 -3.11 5.00 2.80
CA GLU A 18 -3.55 5.46 4.12
C GLU A 18 -4.00 4.30 5.01
N GLY A 19 -4.72 3.32 4.46
CA GLY A 19 -5.07 2.08 5.17
C GLY A 19 -3.85 1.30 5.67
N PHE A 20 -2.77 1.23 4.88
CA PHE A 20 -1.52 0.60 5.31
C PHE A 20 -0.82 1.37 6.44
N ILE A 21 -0.85 2.70 6.41
CA ILE A 21 -0.27 3.54 7.47
C ILE A 21 -1.05 3.37 8.77
N GLN A 22 -2.39 3.48 8.72
CA GLN A 22 -3.25 3.37 9.90
C GLN A 22 -3.15 1.99 10.59
N ASN A 23 -2.82 0.94 9.84
CA ASN A 23 -2.73 -0.43 10.34
C ASN A 23 -1.30 -0.94 10.49
N PHE A 24 -0.28 -0.07 10.47
CA PHE A 24 1.13 -0.48 10.48
C PHE A 24 1.49 -1.38 11.67
N GLU A 25 0.96 -1.10 12.87
CA GLU A 25 1.17 -1.91 14.07
C GLU A 25 0.65 -3.35 13.93
N ARG A 26 -0.44 -3.54 13.19
CA ARG A 26 -1.03 -4.87 12.93
C ARG A 26 -0.44 -5.54 11.71
N LEU A 27 -0.02 -4.75 10.72
CA LEU A 27 0.52 -5.21 9.45
C LEU A 27 1.83 -4.45 9.12
N PRO A 28 2.95 -4.82 9.74
CA PRO A 28 4.22 -4.10 9.56
C PRO A 28 4.79 -4.31 8.15
N LEU A 29 4.52 -3.32 7.31
CA LEU A 29 4.87 -3.30 5.90
C LEU A 29 6.23 -2.61 5.72
N LYS A 30 7.21 -3.36 5.21
CA LYS A 30 8.59 -2.86 5.05
C LYS A 30 8.84 -2.26 3.68
N GLN A 31 8.02 -2.66 2.69
CA GLN A 31 8.16 -2.21 1.31
C GLN A 31 6.80 -2.32 0.63
N LEU A 32 6.31 -1.19 0.12
CA LEU A 32 5.19 -1.12 -0.80
C LEU A 32 5.75 -0.78 -2.18
N THR A 33 5.40 -1.58 -3.19
CA THR A 33 5.74 -1.28 -4.59
C THR A 33 4.45 -1.02 -5.34
N LEU A 34 4.37 0.11 -6.03
CA LEU A 34 3.26 0.45 -6.91
C LEU A 34 3.76 0.26 -8.35
N MET A 35 3.13 -0.63 -9.09
CA MET A 35 3.38 -0.83 -10.52
C MET A 35 2.12 -0.48 -11.29
N ASP A 36 2.31 0.01 -12.50
CA ASP A 36 1.26 0.23 -13.49
C ASP A 36 1.77 -0.24 -14.85
#